data_AF-A0A2P4ZM04-F1
#
_entry.id   AF-A0A2P4ZM04-F1
#
_cell.length_a   1.000
_cell.length_b   1.000
_cell.length_c   1.000
_cell.angle_alpha   90.00
_cell.angle_beta   90.00
_cell.angle_gamma   90.00
#
_symmetry.space_group_name_H-M   'P 1'
#
loop_
_entity.id
_entity.type
_entity.pdbx_description
1 polymer ?
#
loop_
_entity_poly.entity_id
_entity_poly.type
_entity_poly.pdbx_seq_one_letter_code
_entity_poly.pdbx_strand_id
1 'polypeptide(L)'
;MGTTIVSSTGDHGSASTNASDPEHIDFYHAVSQYPANCPYLLTVGATQLLPGLEEVGLNVGWFASAGGFSWNYSRPAYQDKAVQNYLNNHKDLDPKRFNSQGRGFPDVAALGWNVLSVFSNESQVVSQGGTSASAPIFAALINRINDERLSVGKSTVGFVNPVLYENPQIFNEVTKGNTSICDSVAFEAAEGWDPITGLGTPNYPKMLDVFMSLP
;
A
#
# COMPACT_ATOMS: atom_id res chain seq x y z
N MET A 1 13.05 -12.33 -17.63
CA MET A 1 12.33 -11.03 -17.65
C MET A 1 11.98 -10.70 -16.22
N GLY A 2 12.47 -9.57 -15.69
CA GLY A 2 12.38 -9.26 -14.25
C GLY A 2 12.18 -7.76 -14.03
N THR A 3 11.01 -7.26 -14.42
CA THR A 3 10.61 -5.86 -14.17
C THR A 3 9.65 -5.81 -12.99
N THR A 4 9.95 -4.97 -12.01
CA THR A 4 9.00 -4.60 -10.95
C THR A 4 8.15 -3.44 -11.46
N ILE A 5 6.83 -3.59 -11.44
CA ILE A 5 5.91 -2.49 -11.77
C ILE A 5 5.26 -2.04 -10.46
N VAL A 6 5.45 -0.76 -10.14
CA VAL A 6 4.97 -0.15 -8.90
C VAL A 6 3.82 0.80 -9.21
N SER A 7 2.73 0.72 -8.45
CA SER A 7 1.58 1.60 -8.58
C SER A 7 1.17 2.18 -7.22
N SER A 8 0.79 3.44 -7.22
CA SER A 8 0.06 4.04 -6.10
C SER A 8 -1.32 3.37 -5.95
N THR A 9 -1.84 3.30 -4.72
CA THR A 9 -3.20 2.80 -4.48
C THR A 9 -4.28 3.84 -4.65
N GLY A 10 -3.92 5.13 -4.55
CA GLY A 10 -4.79 6.30 -4.63
C GLY A 10 -5.19 6.87 -3.27
N ASP A 11 -5.93 7.98 -3.30
CA ASP A 11 -5.95 8.96 -2.20
C ASP A 11 -7.34 9.22 -1.60
N HIS A 12 -8.31 8.36 -1.93
CA HIS A 12 -9.72 8.49 -1.53
C HIS A 12 -10.14 7.43 -0.51
N GLY A 13 -9.19 6.84 0.21
CA GLY A 13 -9.49 5.77 1.16
C GLY A 13 -10.22 4.61 0.48
N SER A 14 -11.21 4.07 1.17
CA SER A 14 -12.12 3.03 0.66
C SER A 14 -13.20 3.56 -0.28
N ALA A 15 -13.34 4.89 -0.42
CA ALA A 15 -14.37 5.53 -1.22
C ALA A 15 -14.02 5.58 -2.71
N SER A 16 -15.04 5.60 -3.57
CA SER A 16 -14.88 5.76 -5.03
C SER A 16 -14.25 7.12 -5.35
N THR A 17 -13.59 7.23 -6.52
CA THR A 17 -13.02 8.49 -7.01
C THR A 17 -14.07 9.61 -7.21
N ASN A 18 -15.36 9.29 -7.09
CA ASN A 18 -16.47 10.24 -7.13
C ASN A 18 -17.01 10.54 -5.71
N ALA A 19 -16.11 10.64 -4.72
CA ALA A 19 -16.47 11.02 -3.34
C ALA A 19 -17.13 12.41 -3.22
N SER A 20 -17.19 13.20 -4.30
CA SER A 20 -17.94 14.45 -4.43
C SER A 20 -19.44 14.26 -4.73
N ASP A 21 -19.89 13.03 -5.00
CA ASP A 21 -21.30 12.71 -5.21
C ASP A 21 -21.82 11.82 -4.07
N PRO A 22 -22.44 12.40 -3.02
CA PRO A 22 -22.99 11.63 -1.91
C PRO A 22 -24.13 10.68 -2.30
N GLU A 23 -24.71 10.79 -3.51
CA GLU A 23 -25.70 9.83 -4.04
C GLU A 23 -25.04 8.64 -4.77
N HIS A 24 -23.76 8.76 -5.16
CA HIS A 24 -22.99 7.74 -5.90
C HIS A 24 -21.66 7.34 -5.24
N ILE A 25 -21.47 7.67 -3.96
CA ILE A 25 -20.56 6.90 -3.11
C ILE A 25 -21.09 5.47 -3.19
N ASP A 26 -20.39 4.59 -3.89
CA ASP A 26 -20.73 3.18 -4.00
C ASP A 26 -20.60 2.57 -2.60
N PHE A 27 -21.63 2.80 -1.78
CA PHE A 27 -21.71 2.53 -0.35
C PHE A 27 -21.46 1.05 -0.06
N TYR A 28 -21.58 0.23 -1.11
CA TYR A 28 -21.51 -1.22 -1.13
C TYR A 28 -20.18 -1.79 -1.63
N HIS A 29 -19.28 -1.00 -2.23
CA HIS A 29 -18.02 -1.55 -2.74
C HIS A 29 -16.85 -0.67 -2.31
N ALA A 30 -16.04 -1.16 -1.36
CA ALA A 30 -14.65 -0.72 -1.24
C ALA A 30 -14.02 -0.76 -2.64
N VAL A 31 -13.79 0.40 -3.22
CA VAL A 31 -13.53 0.47 -4.65
C VAL A 31 -12.17 -0.11 -4.96
N SER A 32 -12.22 -1.01 -5.92
CA SER A 32 -11.10 -1.53 -6.66
C SER A 32 -10.46 -0.38 -7.48
N GLN A 33 -9.54 0.38 -6.89
CA GLN A 33 -8.77 1.39 -7.62
C GLN A 33 -7.91 0.69 -8.66
N TYR A 34 -8.30 0.79 -9.93
CA TYR A 34 -7.52 0.24 -11.04
C TYR A 34 -6.40 1.24 -11.40
N PRO A 35 -5.15 0.78 -11.59
CA PRO A 35 -4.72 -0.61 -11.69
C PRO A 35 -4.23 -1.25 -10.39
N ALA A 36 -4.30 -0.57 -9.24
CA ALA A 36 -3.79 -1.06 -7.95
C ALA A 36 -4.42 -2.41 -7.51
N ASN A 37 -5.66 -2.66 -7.87
CA ASN A 37 -6.32 -3.94 -7.64
C ASN A 37 -5.66 -5.15 -8.36
N CYS A 38 -4.73 -4.95 -9.30
CA CYS A 38 -4.08 -6.01 -10.08
C CYS A 38 -3.07 -6.80 -9.23
N PRO A 39 -3.10 -8.15 -9.26
CA PRO A 39 -2.21 -9.00 -8.45
C PRO A 39 -0.77 -9.08 -8.98
N TYR A 40 -0.47 -8.49 -10.15
CA TYR A 40 0.87 -8.46 -10.76
C TYR A 40 1.60 -7.13 -10.57
N LEU A 41 0.97 -6.17 -9.90
CA LEU A 41 1.58 -4.91 -9.52
C LEU A 41 2.02 -4.97 -8.06
N LEU A 42 3.15 -4.33 -7.76
CA LEU A 42 3.47 -3.95 -6.40
C LEU A 42 2.71 -2.66 -6.09
N THR A 43 1.76 -2.73 -5.17
CA THR A 43 0.94 -1.57 -4.81
C THR A 43 1.35 -0.94 -3.51
N VAL A 44 1.45 0.38 -3.53
CA VAL A 44 2.02 1.17 -2.45
C VAL A 44 0.97 2.13 -1.91
N GLY A 45 0.53 1.86 -0.68
CA GLY A 45 -0.27 2.76 0.13
C GLY A 45 0.56 3.90 0.69
N ALA A 46 -0.07 4.74 1.50
CA ALA A 46 0.56 5.89 2.12
C ALA A 46 0.46 5.86 3.64
N THR A 47 1.55 6.25 4.29
CA THR A 47 1.61 6.56 5.72
C THR A 47 1.84 8.04 5.96
N GLN A 48 1.67 8.46 7.21
CA GLN A 48 2.02 9.79 7.71
C GLN A 48 2.74 9.68 9.05
N LEU A 49 3.56 10.68 9.36
CA LEU A 49 4.22 10.81 10.66
C LEU A 49 3.46 11.82 11.53
N LEU A 50 3.04 11.37 12.71
CA LEU A 50 2.47 12.23 13.76
C LEU A 50 3.59 12.88 14.58
N PRO A 51 3.29 13.89 15.43
CA PRO A 51 4.24 14.42 16.38
C PRO A 51 4.87 13.30 17.23
N GLY A 52 6.20 13.30 17.34
CA GLY A 52 6.95 12.20 17.97
C GLY A 52 7.39 11.09 17.01
N LEU A 53 7.20 11.26 15.70
CA LEU A 53 7.59 10.32 14.64
C LEU A 53 6.85 8.98 14.72
N GLU A 54 5.66 8.96 15.31
CA GLU A 54 4.76 7.82 15.22
C GLU A 54 4.22 7.71 13.79
N GLU A 55 4.47 6.57 13.14
CA GLU A 55 3.98 6.29 11.79
C GLU A 55 2.61 5.63 11.84
N VAL A 56 1.65 6.21 11.11
CA VAL A 56 0.27 5.72 11.02
C VAL A 56 -0.17 5.69 9.56
N GLY A 57 -1.20 4.90 9.24
CA GLY A 57 -1.85 4.95 7.94
C GLY A 57 -2.32 6.37 7.63
N LEU A 58 -2.09 6.83 6.40
CA LEU A 58 -2.46 8.18 6.00
C LEU A 58 -3.98 8.34 6.00
N ASN A 59 -4.47 9.21 6.88
CA ASN A 59 -5.82 9.74 6.88
C ASN A 59 -5.81 11.14 7.53
N VAL A 60 -6.24 12.15 6.79
CA VAL A 60 -6.40 13.54 7.25
C VAL A 60 -7.83 14.07 7.03
N GLY A 61 -8.81 13.16 7.06
CA GLY A 61 -10.25 13.43 7.02
C GLY A 61 -10.83 13.44 5.60
N TRP A 62 -10.32 14.29 4.72
CA TRP A 62 -10.76 14.38 3.32
C TRP A 62 -9.82 13.65 2.34
N PHE A 63 -8.74 13.07 2.86
CA PHE A 63 -7.67 12.43 2.11
C PHE A 63 -7.14 11.24 2.91
N ALA A 64 -7.08 10.07 2.30
CA ALA A 64 -6.59 8.87 2.97
C ALA A 64 -6.00 7.87 1.98
N SER A 65 -5.04 7.06 2.44
CA SER A 65 -4.50 5.94 1.68
C SER A 65 -5.62 5.01 1.25
N ALA A 66 -5.74 4.76 -0.04
CA ALA A 66 -6.69 3.80 -0.55
C ALA A 66 -6.23 2.37 -0.32
N GLY A 67 -7.20 1.51 -0.05
CA GLY A 67 -6.99 0.09 0.17
C GLY A 67 -8.31 -0.66 0.32
N GLY A 68 -8.25 -1.99 0.27
CA GLY A 68 -9.42 -2.84 0.31
C GLY A 68 -9.22 -4.14 -0.46
N PHE A 69 -10.31 -4.64 -1.04
CA PHE A 69 -10.35 -5.94 -1.70
C PHE A 69 -10.95 -5.84 -3.10
N SER A 70 -10.27 -6.44 -4.09
CA SER A 70 -10.69 -6.42 -5.48
C SER A 70 -11.95 -7.25 -5.74
N TRP A 71 -12.88 -6.69 -6.50
CA TRP A 71 -14.01 -7.45 -7.08
C TRP A 71 -13.65 -8.11 -8.42
N ASN A 72 -12.55 -7.70 -9.05
CA ASN A 72 -12.17 -8.15 -10.39
C ASN A 72 -11.13 -9.28 -10.36
N TYR A 73 -10.28 -9.31 -9.34
CA TYR A 73 -9.20 -10.28 -9.21
C TYR A 73 -9.39 -11.11 -7.96
N SER A 74 -9.37 -12.44 -8.13
CA SER A 74 -9.32 -13.38 -7.02
C SER A 74 -8.05 -13.19 -6.21
N ARG A 75 -8.12 -13.51 -4.91
CA ARG A 75 -6.97 -13.49 -4.02
C ARG A 75 -5.84 -14.37 -4.55
N PRO A 76 -4.65 -13.83 -4.84
CA PRO A 76 -3.50 -14.64 -5.22
C PRO A 76 -2.99 -15.47 -4.04
N ALA A 77 -2.41 -16.64 -4.33
CA ALA A 77 -1.95 -17.57 -3.30
C ALA A 77 -0.90 -16.97 -2.35
N TYR A 78 -0.03 -16.09 -2.85
CA TYR A 78 1.03 -15.48 -2.05
C TYR A 78 0.50 -14.59 -0.91
N GLN A 79 -0.68 -13.97 -1.06
CA GLN A 79 -1.26 -13.11 -0.02
C GLN A 79 -2.28 -13.85 0.86
N ASP A 80 -2.61 -15.10 0.54
CA ASP A 80 -3.78 -15.78 1.09
C ASP A 80 -3.71 -15.89 2.62
N LYS A 81 -2.57 -16.33 3.15
CA LYS A 81 -2.33 -16.41 4.59
C LYS A 81 -2.46 -15.05 5.29
N ALA A 82 -1.88 -14.00 4.69
CA ALA A 82 -1.87 -12.66 5.28
C ALA A 82 -3.27 -12.06 5.33
N VAL A 83 -4.03 -12.16 4.24
CA VAL A 83 -5.42 -11.69 4.17
C VAL A 83 -6.34 -12.50 5.08
N GLN A 84 -6.21 -13.83 5.11
CA GLN A 84 -7.02 -14.64 6.03
C GLN A 84 -6.78 -14.27 7.49
N ASN A 85 -5.53 -13.98 7.87
CA ASN A 85 -5.21 -13.49 9.21
C ASN A 85 -5.96 -12.20 9.54
N TYR A 86 -5.93 -11.21 8.63
CA TYR A 86 -6.68 -9.96 8.79
C TYR A 86 -8.18 -10.21 8.96
N LEU A 87 -8.80 -10.96 8.05
CA LEU A 87 -10.24 -11.23 8.05
C LEU A 87 -10.70 -12.03 9.28
N ASN A 88 -9.87 -12.93 9.80
CA ASN A 88 -10.18 -13.70 11.00
C ASN A 88 -10.21 -12.84 12.27
N ASN A 89 -9.45 -11.74 12.27
CA ASN A 89 -9.35 -10.80 13.40
C ASN A 89 -10.34 -9.63 13.31
N HIS A 90 -10.96 -9.40 12.14
CA HIS A 90 -11.91 -8.31 11.88
C HIS A 90 -13.27 -8.86 11.39
N LYS A 91 -13.92 -9.66 12.25
CA LYS A 91 -15.20 -10.33 11.94
C LYS A 91 -16.42 -9.40 11.94
N ASP A 92 -16.23 -8.19 12.44
CA ASP A 92 -17.22 -7.12 12.51
C ASP A 92 -17.39 -6.35 11.19
N LEU A 93 -16.47 -6.53 10.23
CA LEU A 93 -16.60 -5.97 8.89
C LEU A 93 -17.85 -6.52 8.19
N ASP A 94 -18.67 -5.63 7.61
CA ASP A 94 -19.86 -6.01 6.86
C ASP A 94 -19.46 -6.72 5.55
N PRO A 95 -19.72 -8.03 5.39
CA PRO A 95 -19.33 -8.80 4.21
C PRO A 95 -20.03 -8.33 2.93
N LYS A 96 -21.07 -7.48 3.02
CA LYS A 96 -21.72 -6.88 1.86
C LYS A 96 -20.96 -5.70 1.30
N ARG A 97 -20.00 -5.13 2.04
CA ARG A 97 -19.30 -3.90 1.65
C ARG A 97 -17.90 -4.12 1.06
N PHE A 98 -17.42 -5.38 1.02
CA PHE A 98 -16.14 -5.75 0.43
C PHE A 98 -16.12 -7.21 -0.06
N ASN A 99 -15.22 -7.53 -1.00
CA ASN A 99 -15.02 -8.90 -1.47
C ASN A 99 -13.98 -9.65 -0.64
N SER A 100 -14.42 -10.44 0.33
CA SER A 100 -13.51 -11.25 1.16
C SER A 100 -12.68 -12.29 0.40
N GLN A 101 -12.98 -12.57 -0.88
CA GLN A 101 -12.21 -13.50 -1.74
C GLN A 101 -11.29 -12.77 -2.72
N GLY A 102 -11.27 -11.44 -2.69
CA GLY A 102 -10.52 -10.60 -3.61
C GLY A 102 -9.04 -10.44 -3.30
N ARG A 103 -8.25 -10.02 -4.30
CA ARG A 103 -6.90 -9.45 -4.11
C ARG A 103 -7.00 -8.28 -3.13
N GLY A 104 -6.22 -8.33 -2.06
CA GLY A 104 -6.23 -7.33 -0.99
C GLY A 104 -5.11 -6.36 -1.26
N PHE A 105 -5.33 -5.06 -1.21
CA PHE A 105 -4.33 -4.02 -1.50
C PHE A 105 -4.38 -2.92 -0.43
N PRO A 106 -3.28 -2.19 -0.18
CA PRO A 106 -1.95 -2.30 -0.81
C PRO A 106 -1.19 -3.58 -0.47
N ASP A 107 -0.04 -3.79 -1.13
CA ASP A 107 0.95 -4.78 -0.71
C ASP A 107 1.87 -4.23 0.39
N VAL A 108 2.23 -2.95 0.30
CA VAL A 108 3.17 -2.24 1.18
C VAL A 108 2.78 -0.77 1.28
N ALA A 109 3.43 -0.01 2.16
CA ALA A 109 3.28 1.45 2.20
C ALA A 109 4.62 2.16 2.33
N ALA A 110 4.60 3.47 2.10
CA ALA A 110 5.69 4.38 2.42
C ALA A 110 5.10 5.75 2.75
N LEU A 111 5.96 6.66 3.25
CA LEU A 111 5.55 8.02 3.58
C LEU A 111 4.87 8.69 2.39
N GLY A 112 3.63 9.14 2.59
CA GLY A 112 2.84 9.80 1.55
C GLY A 112 2.20 11.10 2.05
N TRP A 113 2.63 11.66 3.17
CA TRP A 113 2.12 12.93 3.67
C TRP A 113 3.24 13.84 4.13
N ASN A 114 3.05 15.14 3.95
CA ASN A 114 4.06 16.17 4.20
C ASN A 114 5.39 15.94 3.46
N VAL A 115 5.31 15.49 2.21
CA VAL A 115 6.49 15.24 1.37
C VAL A 115 6.91 16.54 0.69
N LEU A 116 8.12 17.00 1.00
CA LEU A 116 8.67 18.21 0.41
C LEU A 116 8.95 18.02 -1.08
N SER A 117 8.40 18.92 -1.89
CA SER A 117 8.50 18.91 -3.34
C SER A 117 8.96 20.28 -3.84
N VAL A 118 9.73 20.28 -4.93
CA VAL A 118 10.20 21.49 -5.61
C VAL A 118 9.81 21.37 -7.08
N PHE A 119 9.02 22.32 -7.57
CA PHE A 119 8.60 22.35 -8.97
C PHE A 119 9.53 23.23 -9.80
N SER A 120 9.83 22.83 -11.04
CA SER A 120 10.80 23.53 -11.90
C SER A 120 10.42 24.98 -12.24
N ASN A 121 9.14 25.32 -12.11
CA ASN A 121 8.57 26.65 -12.32
C ASN A 121 8.30 27.40 -11.00
N GLU A 122 8.60 26.82 -9.84
CA GLU A 122 8.37 27.42 -8.54
C GLU A 122 9.71 27.55 -7.79
N SER A 123 10.03 28.78 -7.37
CA SER A 123 11.17 29.03 -6.48
C SER A 123 10.88 28.61 -5.03
N GLN A 124 9.77 27.92 -4.77
CA GLN A 124 9.27 27.60 -3.44
C GLN A 124 9.22 26.10 -3.24
N VAL A 125 9.63 25.68 -2.04
CA VAL A 125 9.43 24.32 -1.55
C VAL A 125 7.99 24.22 -1.06
N VAL A 126 7.23 23.26 -1.59
CA VAL A 126 5.86 23.01 -1.17
C VAL A 126 5.73 21.63 -0.55
N SER A 127 4.82 21.50 0.40
CA SER A 127 4.48 20.22 1.02
C SER A 127 3.36 19.56 0.23
N GLN A 128 3.55 18.32 -0.22
CA GLN A 128 2.58 17.54 -0.97
C GLN A 128 2.22 16.25 -0.24
N GLY A 129 1.12 15.63 -0.65
CA GLY A 129 0.67 14.34 -0.14
C GLY A 129 0.23 13.40 -1.26
N GLY A 130 -0.05 12.16 -0.87
CA GLY A 130 -0.59 11.11 -1.71
C GLY A 130 0.29 9.90 -1.86
N THR A 131 -0.39 8.83 -2.22
CA THR A 131 0.21 7.57 -2.66
C THR A 131 1.06 7.74 -3.93
N SER A 132 0.83 8.82 -4.68
CA SER A 132 1.70 9.28 -5.76
C SER A 132 3.12 9.64 -5.30
N ALA A 133 3.30 10.03 -4.03
CA ALA A 133 4.62 10.25 -3.43
C ALA A 133 5.20 8.96 -2.82
N SER A 134 4.36 8.10 -2.24
CA SER A 134 4.83 6.85 -1.62
C SER A 134 5.32 5.82 -2.64
N ALA A 135 4.64 5.69 -3.79
CA ALA A 135 5.02 4.78 -4.86
C ALA A 135 6.46 4.97 -5.38
N PRO A 136 6.91 6.18 -5.78
CA PRO A 136 8.28 6.39 -6.21
C PRO A 136 9.31 6.24 -5.09
N ILE A 137 8.95 6.53 -3.82
CA ILE A 137 9.83 6.25 -2.67
C ILE A 137 10.14 4.75 -2.60
N PHE A 138 9.11 3.90 -2.63
CA PHE A 138 9.30 2.45 -2.57
C PHE A 138 10.02 1.92 -3.82
N ALA A 139 9.66 2.43 -5.01
CA ALA A 139 10.31 2.07 -6.27
C ALA A 139 11.81 2.39 -6.25
N ALA A 140 12.22 3.52 -5.67
CA ALA A 140 13.62 3.89 -5.53
C ALA A 140 14.40 2.91 -4.63
N LEU A 141 13.77 2.38 -3.57
CA LEU A 141 14.39 1.36 -2.72
C LEU A 141 14.57 0.03 -3.47
N ILE A 142 13.57 -0.40 -4.25
CA ILE A 142 13.71 -1.57 -5.14
C ILE A 142 14.82 -1.35 -6.17
N ASN A 143 14.91 -0.16 -6.77
CA ASN A 143 15.99 0.18 -7.68
C ASN A 143 17.36 0.07 -6.99
N ARG A 144 17.49 0.59 -5.76
CA ARG A 144 18.73 0.47 -5.01
C ARG A 144 19.10 -0.99 -4.73
N ILE A 145 18.14 -1.84 -4.38
CA ILE A 145 18.38 -3.28 -4.21
C ILE A 145 18.85 -3.92 -5.51
N ASN A 146 18.29 -3.52 -6.66
CA ASN A 146 18.76 -3.98 -7.96
C ASN A 146 20.21 -3.54 -8.23
N ASP A 147 20.59 -2.31 -7.88
CA ASP A 147 21.98 -1.85 -8.02
C ASP A 147 22.94 -2.73 -7.21
N GLU A 148 22.61 -3.02 -5.95
CA GLU A 148 23.43 -3.90 -5.10
C GLU A 148 23.54 -5.32 -5.68
N ARG A 149 22.42 -5.88 -6.17
CA ARG A 149 22.39 -7.21 -6.83
C ARG A 149 23.24 -7.22 -8.10
N LEU A 150 23.08 -6.23 -8.97
CA LEU A 150 23.82 -6.13 -10.23
C LEU A 150 25.32 -5.95 -10.00
N SER A 151 25.72 -5.24 -8.93
CA SER A 151 27.13 -5.03 -8.57
C SER A 151 27.90 -6.34 -8.28
N VAL A 152 27.18 -7.39 -7.87
CA VAL A 152 27.72 -8.74 -7.61
C VAL A 152 27.32 -9.75 -8.69
N GLY A 153 26.87 -9.29 -9.86
CA GLY A 153 26.55 -10.14 -11.01
C GLY A 153 25.22 -10.89 -10.92
N LYS A 154 24.31 -10.51 -10.01
CA LYS A 154 22.95 -11.06 -9.92
C LYS A 154 21.99 -10.34 -10.86
N SER A 155 20.83 -10.96 -11.13
CA SER A 155 19.74 -10.35 -11.90
C SER A 155 18.86 -9.43 -11.06
N THR A 156 18.06 -8.56 -11.70
CA THR A 156 17.05 -7.73 -11.02
C THR A 156 15.95 -8.59 -10.35
N VAL A 157 15.28 -8.02 -9.33
CA VAL A 157 14.31 -8.75 -8.48
C VAL A 157 12.98 -9.08 -9.16
N GLY A 158 12.56 -8.34 -10.18
CA GLY A 158 11.34 -8.62 -10.95
C GLY A 158 10.04 -8.57 -10.14
N PHE A 159 9.24 -9.63 -10.21
CA PHE A 159 7.96 -9.70 -9.49
C PHE A 159 8.20 -10.03 -8.02
N VAL A 160 8.11 -8.99 -7.17
CA VAL A 160 8.55 -9.09 -5.77
C VAL A 160 7.47 -9.57 -4.80
N ASN A 161 6.18 -9.45 -5.14
CA ASN A 161 5.10 -9.68 -4.17
C ASN A 161 5.25 -11.01 -3.41
N PRO A 162 5.48 -12.18 -4.06
CA PRO A 162 5.64 -13.44 -3.32
C PRO A 162 6.73 -13.40 -2.25
N VAL A 163 7.89 -12.83 -2.58
CA VAL A 163 9.02 -12.68 -1.64
C VAL A 163 8.63 -11.80 -0.46
N LEU A 164 7.91 -10.69 -0.71
CA LEU A 164 7.50 -9.78 0.35
C LEU A 164 6.53 -10.45 1.34
N TYR A 165 5.51 -11.15 0.84
CA TYR A 165 4.53 -11.85 1.69
C TYR A 165 5.11 -13.06 2.42
N GLU A 166 6.17 -13.69 1.88
CA GLU A 166 6.93 -14.73 2.58
C GLU A 166 7.84 -14.16 3.69
N ASN A 167 8.16 -12.86 3.64
CA ASN A 167 9.11 -12.22 4.54
C ASN A 167 8.55 -10.93 5.19
N PRO A 168 7.39 -10.97 5.88
CA PRO A 168 6.79 -9.77 6.47
C PRO A 168 7.70 -9.05 7.49
N GLN A 169 8.64 -9.75 8.11
CA GLN A 169 9.58 -9.20 9.10
C GLN A 169 10.55 -8.13 8.55
N ILE A 170 10.62 -7.96 7.22
CA ILE A 170 11.44 -6.94 6.54
C ILE A 170 10.77 -5.56 6.49
N PHE A 171 9.59 -5.43 7.08
CA PHE A 171 8.85 -4.19 7.17
C PHE A 171 8.78 -3.69 8.63
N ASN A 172 8.51 -2.40 8.79
CA ASN A 172 8.05 -1.84 10.04
C ASN A 172 6.52 -1.86 10.01
N GLU A 173 5.91 -2.45 11.04
CA GLU A 173 4.44 -2.55 11.12
C GLU A 173 3.80 -1.19 11.38
N VAL A 174 2.63 -0.99 10.79
CA VAL A 174 1.80 0.19 11.00
C VAL A 174 0.44 -0.28 11.49
N THR A 175 0.15 -0.05 12.77
CA THR A 175 -1.02 -0.66 13.44
C THR A 175 -2.10 0.35 13.82
N LYS A 176 -1.99 1.58 13.30
CA LYS A 176 -2.95 2.67 13.56
C LYS A 176 -3.29 3.39 12.26
N GLY A 177 -4.53 3.83 12.17
CA GLY A 177 -5.08 4.51 10.98
C GLY A 177 -6.30 3.76 10.43
N ASN A 178 -7.07 4.45 9.60
CA ASN A 178 -8.24 3.88 8.93
C ASN A 178 -8.41 4.47 7.52
N THR A 179 -9.16 3.79 6.65
CA THR A 179 -9.44 4.23 5.27
C THR A 179 -10.69 5.10 5.15
N SER A 180 -11.33 5.48 6.27
CA SER A 180 -12.63 6.14 6.25
C SER A 180 -12.53 7.55 5.69
N ILE A 181 -13.25 7.79 4.60
CA ILE A 181 -13.58 9.11 4.05
C ILE A 181 -15.08 9.13 3.76
N CYS A 182 -15.77 10.23 4.10
CA CYS A 182 -17.19 10.46 3.77
C CYS A 182 -18.12 9.26 4.09
N ASP A 183 -18.05 8.70 5.31
CA ASP A 183 -18.87 7.55 5.76
C ASP A 183 -18.71 6.23 4.97
N SER A 184 -17.62 6.10 4.21
CA SER A 184 -17.27 4.86 3.51
C SER A 184 -16.86 3.72 4.47
N VAL A 185 -16.60 2.53 3.92
CA VAL A 185 -16.14 1.37 4.70
C VAL A 185 -14.81 1.67 5.38
N ALA A 186 -14.81 1.85 6.69
CA ALA A 186 -13.55 1.95 7.42
C ALA A 186 -12.92 0.56 7.53
N PHE A 187 -11.84 0.30 6.81
CA PHE A 187 -10.87 -0.68 7.25
C PHE A 187 -9.94 -0.03 8.28
N GLU A 188 -9.42 -0.83 9.20
CA GLU A 188 -8.46 -0.40 10.22
C GLU A 188 -7.10 -1.06 9.99
N ALA A 189 -6.04 -0.29 10.29
CA ALA A 189 -4.68 -0.80 10.33
C ALA A 189 -4.52 -1.76 11.51
N ALA A 190 -3.71 -2.80 11.35
CA ALA A 190 -3.63 -3.88 12.33
C ALA A 190 -2.25 -4.55 12.32
N GLU A 191 -2.00 -5.45 13.27
CA GLU A 191 -0.79 -6.28 13.25
C GLU A 191 -0.76 -7.19 12.01
N GLY A 192 0.40 -7.32 11.37
CA GLY A 192 0.58 -8.02 10.10
C GLY A 192 0.08 -7.22 8.89
N TRP A 193 -0.48 -7.91 7.89
CA TRP A 193 -1.00 -7.26 6.70
C TRP A 193 -2.37 -6.63 6.97
N ASP A 194 -2.57 -5.40 6.52
CA ASP A 194 -3.86 -4.71 6.54
C ASP A 194 -4.18 -4.03 5.19
N PRO A 195 -5.47 -3.77 4.88
CA PRO A 195 -5.90 -3.13 3.64
C PRO A 195 -5.77 -1.60 3.67
N ILE A 196 -4.72 -1.07 4.31
CA ILE A 196 -4.38 0.37 4.35
C ILE A 196 -2.90 0.58 4.03
N THR A 197 -2.05 -0.20 4.71
CA THR A 197 -0.60 -0.11 4.67
C THR A 197 0.08 -1.39 4.20
N GLY A 198 -0.71 -2.44 3.95
CA GLY A 198 -0.21 -3.71 3.45
C GLY A 198 0.67 -4.37 4.50
N LEU A 199 1.85 -4.84 4.11
CA LEU A 199 2.85 -5.41 5.02
C LEU A 199 3.57 -4.36 5.88
N GLY A 200 3.28 -3.06 5.70
CA GLY A 200 3.90 -1.95 6.43
C GLY A 200 4.92 -1.17 5.59
N THR A 201 5.81 -0.44 6.28
CA THR A 201 6.80 0.45 5.65
C THR A 201 8.18 -0.20 5.53
N PRO A 202 8.99 0.14 4.50
CA PRO A 202 10.21 -0.60 4.20
C PRO A 202 11.27 -0.47 5.30
N ASN A 203 11.82 -1.60 5.76
CA ASN A 203 13.07 -1.64 6.51
C ASN A 203 14.21 -2.02 5.55
N TYR A 204 14.83 -1.01 4.94
CA TYR A 204 15.77 -1.21 3.83
C TYR A 204 16.90 -2.22 4.13
N PRO A 205 17.62 -2.18 5.28
CA PRO A 205 18.65 -3.17 5.58
C PRO A 205 18.13 -4.61 5.54
N LYS A 206 16.98 -4.88 6.18
CA LYS A 206 16.37 -6.22 6.19
C LYS A 206 15.90 -6.65 4.81
N MET A 207 15.31 -5.73 4.04
CA MET A 207 14.90 -6.00 2.66
C MET A 207 16.12 -6.37 1.80
N LEU A 208 17.20 -5.59 1.90
CA LEU A 208 18.43 -5.84 1.16
C LEU A 208 18.99 -7.23 1.49
N ASP A 209 19.08 -7.59 2.76
CA ASP A 209 19.57 -8.91 3.18
C ASP A 209 18.78 -10.06 2.53
N VAL A 210 17.44 -9.99 2.57
CA VAL A 210 16.58 -11.00 1.95
C VAL A 210 16.78 -11.04 0.44
N PHE A 211 16.71 -9.89 -0.24
CA PHE A 211 16.82 -9.86 -1.70
C PHE A 211 18.22 -10.22 -2.19
N MET A 212 19.29 -9.99 -1.44
CA MET A 212 20.64 -10.43 -1.80
C MET A 212 20.83 -11.94 -1.67
N SER A 213 20.06 -12.59 -0.78
CA SER A 213 20.09 -14.05 -0.59
C SER A 213 19.41 -14.82 -1.73
N LEU A 214 18.48 -14.18 -2.45
CA LEU A 214 17.81 -14.79 -3.61
C LEU A 214 18.82 -15.05 -4.75
N PRO A 215 18.62 -16.10 -5.57
CA PRO A 215 19.46 -16.41 -6.72
C PRO A 215 19.86 -15.19 -7.54
#